data_AF-X1KG60-F1
#
_entry.id   AF-X1KG60-F1
#
_cell.length_a   1.000
_cell.length_b   1.000
_cell.length_c   1.000
_cell.angle_alpha   90.00
_cell.angle_beta   90.00
_cell.angle_gamma   90.00
#
_symmetry.space_group_name_H-M   'P 1'
#
loop_
_entity.id
_entity.type
_entity.pdbx_description
1 polymer ?
#
loop_
_entity_poly.entity_id
_entity_poly.type
_entity_poly.pdbx_seq_one_letter_code
_entity_poly.pdbx_strand_id
1 'polypeptide(L)'
;GSIDRMKELQIINERTAEILEPPRPININHKESKSKKTQAFELFDEGKRPSDLEVKNLGIKPNSLYRYYQDWKKVHSSSKNPT
;
A
#
# COMPACT_ATOMS: atom_id res chain seq x y z
N GLY A 1 -5.46 11.53 -45.62
CA GLY A 1 -4.68 11.19 -44.42
C GLY A 1 -5.13 12.12 -43.34
N SER A 2 -6.03 11.66 -42.48
CA SER A 2 -5.68 10.94 -41.24
C SER A 2 -5.39 11.99 -40.18
N ILE A 3 -6.30 12.21 -39.24
CA ILE A 3 -6.32 11.52 -37.93
C ILE A 3 -5.12 11.93 -37.05
N ASP A 4 -3.96 12.22 -37.64
CA ASP A 4 -2.74 12.61 -36.93
C ASP A 4 -2.90 13.93 -36.19
N ARG A 5 -3.67 14.89 -36.74
CA ARG A 5 -3.89 16.17 -36.06
C ARG A 5 -4.89 16.13 -34.91
N MET A 6 -5.63 15.02 -34.71
CA MET A 6 -6.49 14.84 -33.52
C MET A 6 -5.70 14.44 -32.28
N LYS A 7 -4.46 13.97 -32.42
CA LYS A 7 -3.59 13.67 -31.28
C LYS A 7 -2.98 14.91 -30.64
N GLU A 8 -2.83 15.99 -31.42
CA GLU A 8 -2.21 17.23 -30.96
C GLU A 8 -3.16 18.12 -30.12
N LEU A 9 -4.47 17.83 -30.17
CA LEU A 9 -5.52 18.55 -29.42
C LEU A 9 -5.92 17.89 -28.08
N GLN A 10 -5.31 16.77 -27.69
CA GLN A 10 -5.50 16.21 -26.33
C GLN A 10 -4.54 16.80 -25.30
N ILE A 11 -3.64 17.68 -25.73
CA ILE A 11 -2.99 18.64 -24.86
C ILE A 11 -4.00 19.80 -24.75
N ILE A 12 -4.47 20.12 -23.53
CA ILE A 12 -5.25 21.33 -23.18
C ILE A 12 -6.81 21.20 -23.24
N ASN A 13 -7.40 20.32 -22.41
CA ASN A 13 -8.72 20.49 -21.75
C ASN A 13 -8.93 19.24 -20.88
N GLU A 14 -9.06 19.18 -19.57
CA GLU A 14 -9.43 20.13 -18.53
C GLU A 14 -8.86 19.61 -17.21
N ARG A 15 -8.38 20.54 -16.39
CA ARG A 15 -8.14 20.36 -14.95
C ARG A 15 -9.37 19.72 -14.29
N THR A 16 -9.20 18.53 -13.69
CA THR A 16 -9.55 18.18 -12.29
C THR A 16 -9.65 16.66 -12.15
N ALA A 17 -8.60 16.03 -11.65
CA ALA A 17 -8.66 14.89 -10.73
C ALA A 17 -7.22 14.48 -10.39
N GLU A 18 -6.56 15.30 -9.57
CA GLU A 18 -5.63 14.75 -8.59
C GLU A 18 -6.42 13.68 -7.80
N ILE A 19 -5.89 12.46 -7.71
CA ILE A 19 -6.24 11.31 -6.85
C ILE A 19 -6.27 10.00 -7.67
N LEU A 20 -5.49 9.02 -7.20
CA LEU A 20 -5.43 7.58 -7.52
C LEU A 20 -4.26 7.10 -8.40
N GLU A 21 -3.28 6.55 -7.70
CA GLU A 21 -2.14 5.77 -8.17
C GLU A 21 -2.51 4.67 -9.19
N PRO A 22 -1.56 4.24 -10.05
CA PRO A 22 -1.81 3.23 -11.09
C PRO A 22 -2.22 1.87 -10.49
N PRO A 23 -3.29 1.22 -11.00
CA PRO A 23 -3.70 -0.10 -10.52
C PRO A 23 -2.67 -1.13 -10.95
N ARG A 24 -1.95 -1.70 -9.98
CA ARG A 24 -1.15 -2.92 -10.21
C ARG A 24 -2.12 -4.07 -10.46
N PRO A 25 -1.92 -4.91 -11.50
CA PRO A 25 -2.79 -6.06 -11.73
C PRO A 25 -2.57 -7.11 -10.64
N ILE A 26 -3.50 -7.21 -9.69
CA ILE A 26 -3.50 -8.29 -8.68
C ILE A 26 -4.32 -9.45 -9.25
N ASN A 27 -3.63 -10.56 -9.48
CA ASN A 27 -4.21 -11.83 -9.92
C ASN A 27 -5.17 -12.37 -8.84
N ILE A 28 -6.46 -12.15 -9.06
CA ILE A 28 -7.57 -12.57 -8.20
C ILE A 28 -7.90 -14.06 -8.40
N ASN A 29 -7.12 -14.99 -7.84
CA ASN A 29 -7.55 -16.40 -7.74
C ASN A 29 -6.85 -17.22 -6.66
N HIS A 30 -6.53 -16.60 -5.52
CA HIS A 30 -6.40 -17.36 -4.29
C HIS A 30 -7.47 -16.84 -3.34
N LYS A 31 -8.24 -17.76 -2.77
CA LYS A 31 -8.94 -17.54 -1.51
C LYS A 31 -7.84 -17.37 -0.45
N GLU A 32 -7.12 -16.26 -0.50
CA GLU A 32 -5.95 -15.98 0.32
C GLU A 32 -6.47 -15.83 1.74
N SER A 33 -6.27 -16.87 2.55
CA SER A 33 -6.14 -16.68 3.98
C SER A 33 -5.15 -15.53 4.15
N LYS A 34 -5.66 -14.35 4.57
CA LYS A 34 -4.83 -13.16 4.76
C LYS A 34 -3.59 -13.60 5.52
N SER A 35 -2.42 -13.44 4.91
CA SER A 35 -1.18 -13.87 5.55
C SER A 35 -1.09 -13.16 6.89
N LYS A 36 -0.58 -13.84 7.92
CA LYS A 36 -0.37 -13.24 9.24
C LYS A 36 0.42 -11.93 9.17
N LYS A 37 1.28 -11.79 8.16
CA LYS A 37 1.99 -10.53 7.86
C LYS A 37 1.02 -9.41 7.48
N THR A 38 0.09 -9.65 6.56
CA THR A 38 -0.91 -8.67 6.13
C THR A 38 -1.79 -8.25 7.30
N GLN A 39 -2.25 -9.19 8.11
CA GLN A 39 -3.04 -8.87 9.31
C GLN A 39 -2.25 -8.04 10.33
N ALA A 40 -0.96 -8.32 10.50
CA ALA A 40 -0.10 -7.51 11.36
C ALA A 40 0.10 -6.09 10.81
N PHE A 41 0.23 -5.94 9.49
CA PHE A 41 0.35 -4.63 8.84
C PHE A 41 -0.92 -3.80 8.99
N GLU A 42 -2.11 -4.40 8.80
CA GLU A 42 -3.40 -3.74 9.04
C GLU A 42 -3.49 -3.19 10.48
N LEU A 43 -3.08 -3.99 11.48
CA LEU A 43 -3.05 -3.52 12.88
C LEU A 43 -2.02 -2.41 13.11
N PHE A 44 -0.88 -2.43 12.42
CA PHE A 44 0.10 -1.34 12.52
C PHE A 44 -0.42 -0.04 11.89
N ASP A 45 -1.17 -0.13 10.79
CA ASP A 45 -1.85 1.02 10.18
C ASP A 45 -2.90 1.64 11.11
N GLU A 46 -3.57 0.81 11.92
CA GLU A 46 -4.46 1.26 13.01
C GLU A 46 -3.70 1.86 14.22
N GLY A 47 -2.37 1.91 14.17
CA GLY A 47 -1.52 2.46 15.23
C GLY A 47 -1.17 1.48 16.34
N LYS A 48 -1.49 0.18 16.19
CA LYS A 48 -1.13 -0.86 17.15
C LYS A 48 0.37 -1.13 17.10
N ARG A 49 0.94 -1.51 18.23
CA ARG A 49 2.35 -1.85 18.41
C ARG A 49 2.53 -3.37 18.47
N PRO A 50 3.72 -3.89 18.14
CA PRO A 50 4.04 -5.32 18.32
C PRO A 50 3.85 -5.86 19.75
N SER A 51 3.87 -4.96 20.75
CA SER A 51 3.64 -5.28 22.15
C SER A 51 2.16 -5.51 22.49
N ASP A 52 1.25 -5.04 21.65
CA ASP A 52 -0.18 -5.02 21.94
C ASP A 52 -0.78 -6.41 21.85
N LEU A 53 -1.81 -6.65 22.66
CA LEU A 53 -2.42 -7.96 22.80
C LEU A 53 -3.03 -8.45 21.49
N GLU A 54 -3.66 -7.57 20.72
CA GLU A 54 -4.28 -7.88 19.41
C GLU A 54 -3.24 -8.37 18.40
N VAL A 55 -2.07 -7.77 18.39
CA VAL A 55 -0.97 -8.17 17.50
C VAL A 55 -0.32 -9.48 17.98
N LYS A 56 -0.19 -9.67 19.30
CA LYS A 56 0.31 -10.93 19.88
C LYS A 56 -0.64 -12.11 19.62
N ASN A 57 -1.95 -11.86 19.63
CA ASN A 57 -2.98 -12.87 19.38
C ASN A 57 -2.96 -13.42 17.95
N LEU A 58 -2.24 -12.79 17.01
CA LEU A 58 -1.99 -13.34 15.67
C LEU A 58 -1.15 -14.64 15.69
N GLY A 59 -0.54 -14.98 16.83
CA GLY A 59 0.31 -16.17 16.96
C GLY A 59 1.55 -16.08 16.06
N ILE A 60 2.10 -14.88 15.91
CA ILE A 60 3.35 -14.61 15.20
C ILE A 60 4.48 -14.62 16.23
N LYS A 61 5.61 -15.26 15.89
CA LYS A 61 6.79 -15.24 16.76
C LYS A 61 7.24 -13.79 17.01
N PRO A 62 7.59 -13.40 18.25
CA PRO A 62 7.98 -12.03 18.58
C PRO A 62 9.07 -11.44 17.67
N ASN A 63 10.07 -12.25 17.29
CA ASN A 63 11.13 -11.83 16.39
C ASN A 63 10.60 -11.51 14.97
N SER A 64 9.72 -12.34 14.43
CA SER A 64 9.08 -12.09 13.13
C SER A 64 8.17 -10.87 13.18
N LEU A 65 7.47 -10.67 14.29
CA LEU A 65 6.59 -9.53 14.48
C LEU A 65 7.37 -8.21 14.55
N TYR A 66 8.51 -8.21 15.24
CA TYR A 66 9.42 -7.06 15.27
C TYR A 66 9.93 -6.72 13.87
N ARG A 67 10.33 -7.73 13.08
CA ARG A 67 10.75 -7.53 11.69
C ARG A 67 9.64 -6.92 10.82
N TYR A 68 8.41 -7.42 10.95
CA TYR A 68 7.25 -6.88 10.24
C TYR A 68 6.99 -5.41 10.58
N TYR A 69 7.12 -5.04 11.85
CA TYR A 69 6.97 -3.66 12.26
C TYR A 69 8.07 -2.75 11.73
N GLN A 70 9.32 -3.21 11.66
CA GLN A 70 10.40 -2.45 11.03
C GLN A 70 10.18 -2.27 9.53
N ASP A 71 9.72 -3.31 8.84
CA ASP A 71 9.38 -3.22 7.41
C ASP A 71 8.22 -2.24 7.18
N TRP A 72 7.16 -2.34 7.99
CA TRP A 72 6.04 -1.40 7.98
C TRP A 72 6.51 0.04 8.21
N LYS A 73 7.38 0.27 9.21
CA LYS A 73 7.97 1.57 9.48
C LYS A 73 8.77 2.11 8.29
N LYS A 74 9.55 1.28 7.59
CA LYS A 74 10.31 1.73 6.41
C LYS A 74 9.39 2.25 5.30
N VAL A 75 8.32 1.51 5.02
CA VAL A 75 7.32 1.89 4.01
C VAL A 75 6.63 3.20 4.40
N HIS A 76 6.20 3.34 5.66
CA HIS A 76 5.45 4.51 6.12
C HIS A 76 6.34 5.73 6.46
N SER A 77 7.61 5.50 6.83
CA SER A 77 8.58 6.59 7.06
C SER A 77 9.12 7.17 5.75
N SER A 78 9.13 6.38 4.66
CA SER A 78 9.58 6.83 3.34
C SER A 78 8.66 7.88 2.69
N SER A 79 7.49 8.16 3.29
CA SER A 79 6.59 9.25 2.87
C SER A 79 7.00 10.63 3.43
N LYS A 80 8.00 10.68 4.34
CA LYS A 80 8.61 11.94 4.80
C LYS A 80 9.94 12.16 4.09
N ASN A 81 9.90 12.49 2.81
CA ASN A 81 11.00 13.24 2.19
C ASN A 81 10.66 14.73 2.26
N PRO A 82 11.44 15.54 3.00
CA PRO A 82 11.35 16.98 2.98
C PRO A 82 12.17 17.49 1.80
N THR A 83 11.54 18.13 0.82
CA THR A 83 12.20 19.12 -0.04
C THR A 83 11.18 20.11 -0.52
#